data_AF-A0A373N0W8-F1
#
_entry.id   AF-A0A373N0W8-F1
#
_cell.length_a   1.000
_cell.length_b   1.000
_cell.length_c   1.000
_cell.angle_alpha   90.00
_cell.angle_beta   90.00
_cell.angle_gamma   90.00
#
_symmetry.space_group_name_H-M   'P 1'
#
loop_
_entity.id
_entity.type
_entity.pdbx_description
1 polymer ?
#
loop_
_entity_poly.entity_id
_entity_poly.type
_entity_poly.pdbx_seq_one_letter_code
_entity_poly.pdbx_strand_id
1 'polypeptide(L)'
;MNTDAVYNCLIAAGASVYGACGVMGNIFAESGFNPRNLEDLCEERLGYKYTDDTYTEAVDSGEISRELFLHSMGDSRQYGYGLCQWTSAGRKAGLYDLAKKKGVSIGDPTMQIEYMISELQSRYRSVFYALKNATTVQEASDIFLQKFEQPLDTGDSVKSKRANYGEQYLMLYQDNNDKEEGTMSLISNSGHDENGRYSGGRAGDQTGTEWALIPWYSRPWKCVLRHPNSAVRAKIAELGVKAAKNDLIGYDQGQRDTYWQHLKASNYDPSQITIACEADCSAGVIANVKAVGHLLNIDSLKNLKATYTGDMRSAFRAAGFTVLTDKKYLNGPDYLLAGDILLNDGLHTATNIADGAEAGGNSTSTGSGSNNARNNVSDGQKWLNSNYGDKILKYCGAKLRVDGDYGDKSRWAALAVWKDLMNRRYGTKLDPTNKNFFESCKKVASKATVSHGTQGTFTFLVQFILAAKGFYFDNMDALCGDGLTAAIKSYQKSKGLEADGYCGANTWYALFN
;
A
#
# COMPACT_ATOMS: atom_id res chain seq x y z
N MET A 1 -5.66 -6.04 -12.88
CA MET A 1 -5.72 -4.72 -13.54
C MET A 1 -5.42 -3.63 -12.52
N ASN A 2 -4.80 -2.51 -12.89
CA ASN A 2 -4.70 -1.36 -11.98
C ASN A 2 -6.10 -0.71 -11.85
N THR A 3 -6.73 -0.82 -10.68
CA THR A 3 -8.05 -0.24 -10.38
C THR A 3 -8.09 1.28 -10.57
N ASP A 4 -6.92 1.94 -10.52
CA ASP A 4 -6.77 3.38 -10.72
C ASP A 4 -7.20 3.83 -12.12
N ALA A 5 -7.10 2.96 -13.14
CA ALA A 5 -7.50 3.32 -14.50
C ALA A 5 -9.00 3.64 -14.59
N VAL A 6 -9.83 2.84 -13.93
CA VAL A 6 -11.29 3.03 -13.90
C VAL A 6 -11.64 4.32 -13.17
N TYR A 7 -11.05 4.53 -11.99
CA TYR A 7 -11.24 5.75 -11.20
C TYR A 7 -10.85 7.00 -12.01
N ASN A 8 -9.63 7.04 -12.53
CA ASN A 8 -9.09 8.20 -13.25
C ASN A 8 -9.92 8.53 -14.49
N CYS A 9 -10.35 7.52 -15.26
CA CYS A 9 -11.19 7.75 -16.44
C CYS A 9 -12.58 8.27 -16.08
N LEU A 10 -13.21 7.79 -14.99
CA LEU A 10 -14.51 8.27 -14.53
C LEU A 10 -14.44 9.71 -14.01
N ILE A 11 -13.40 10.05 -13.24
CA ILE A 11 -13.14 11.42 -12.80
C ILE A 11 -12.88 12.33 -13.99
N ALA A 12 -12.04 11.91 -14.95
CA ALA A 12 -11.76 12.67 -16.16
C ALA A 12 -13.02 12.87 -17.04
N ALA A 13 -13.94 11.89 -17.04
CA ALA A 13 -15.24 12.00 -17.70
C ALA A 13 -16.20 12.95 -16.96
N GLY A 14 -15.91 13.30 -15.70
CA GLY A 14 -16.62 14.29 -14.90
C GLY A 14 -17.53 13.71 -13.81
N ALA A 15 -17.40 12.42 -13.45
CA ALA A 15 -18.07 11.85 -12.28
C ALA A 15 -17.56 12.48 -10.97
N SER A 16 -18.38 12.52 -9.92
CA SER A 16 -17.88 12.84 -8.58
C SER A 16 -17.01 11.70 -8.05
N VAL A 17 -16.25 11.94 -6.97
CA VAL A 17 -15.48 10.87 -6.31
C VAL A 17 -16.41 9.73 -5.85
N TYR A 18 -17.55 10.08 -5.24
CA TYR A 18 -18.60 9.13 -4.89
C TYR A 18 -19.18 8.41 -6.11
N GLY A 19 -19.40 9.15 -7.21
CA GLY A 19 -19.81 8.61 -8.50
C GLY A 19 -18.85 7.54 -9.02
N ALA A 20 -17.56 7.86 -9.07
CA ALA A 20 -16.52 6.96 -9.55
C ALA A 20 -16.41 5.71 -8.67
N CYS A 21 -16.36 5.89 -7.35
CA CYS A 21 -16.25 4.80 -6.38
C CYS A 21 -17.50 3.90 -6.37
N GLY A 22 -18.70 4.46 -6.53
CA GLY A 22 -19.93 3.70 -6.68
C GLY A 22 -19.93 2.78 -7.90
N VAL A 23 -19.45 3.27 -9.05
CA VAL A 23 -19.26 2.44 -10.26
C VAL A 23 -18.25 1.32 -10.01
N MET A 24 -17.11 1.65 -9.40
CA MET A 24 -16.06 0.67 -9.08
C MET A 24 -16.54 -0.45 -8.16
N GLY A 25 -17.38 -0.13 -7.17
CA GLY A 25 -17.99 -1.13 -6.29
C GLY A 25 -18.88 -2.14 -7.02
N ASN A 26 -19.58 -1.69 -8.06
CA ASN A 26 -20.40 -2.56 -8.91
C ASN A 26 -19.51 -3.42 -9.83
N ILE A 27 -18.51 -2.83 -10.50
CA ILE A 27 -17.56 -3.57 -11.35
C ILE A 27 -16.84 -4.67 -10.57
N PHE A 28 -16.44 -4.39 -9.31
CA PHE A 28 -15.84 -5.40 -8.44
C PHE A 28 -16.79 -6.58 -8.19
N ALA A 29 -18.06 -6.30 -7.93
CA ALA A 29 -19.06 -7.33 -7.69
C ALA A 29 -19.40 -8.14 -8.94
N GLU A 30 -19.35 -7.52 -10.12
CA GLU A 30 -19.63 -8.17 -11.41
C GLU A 30 -18.49 -9.08 -11.90
N SER A 31 -17.25 -8.62 -11.80
CA SER A 31 -16.13 -9.26 -12.48
C SER A 31 -14.84 -9.34 -11.66
N GLY A 32 -14.82 -8.80 -10.43
CA GLY A 32 -13.57 -8.64 -9.69
C GLY A 32 -12.52 -7.80 -10.41
N PHE A 33 -12.93 -6.89 -11.32
CA PHE A 33 -12.07 -6.18 -12.28
C PHE A 33 -11.33 -7.07 -13.28
N ASN A 34 -11.85 -8.25 -13.58
CA ASN A 34 -11.36 -9.08 -14.67
C ASN A 34 -12.06 -8.66 -15.99
N PRO A 35 -11.35 -8.02 -16.94
CA PRO A 35 -11.95 -7.62 -18.22
C PRO A 35 -12.17 -8.79 -19.17
N ARG A 36 -11.64 -9.98 -18.85
CA ARG A 36 -11.76 -11.21 -19.64
C ARG A 36 -12.85 -12.14 -19.09
N ASN A 37 -13.51 -11.73 -18.00
CA ASN A 37 -14.52 -12.51 -17.28
C ASN A 37 -15.69 -12.88 -18.20
N LEU A 38 -15.81 -14.17 -18.50
CA LEU A 38 -16.97 -14.79 -19.13
C LEU A 38 -17.87 -15.31 -18.01
N GLU A 39 -19.17 -15.04 -18.09
CA GLU A 39 -20.11 -15.55 -17.09
C GLU A 39 -20.05 -17.08 -16.96
N ASP A 40 -19.85 -17.61 -15.75
CA ASP A 40 -19.68 -19.05 -15.45
C ASP A 40 -20.74 -19.95 -16.09
N LEU A 41 -22.00 -19.46 -16.19
CA LEU A 41 -23.09 -20.20 -16.83
C LEU A 41 -22.84 -20.43 -18.32
N CYS A 42 -22.07 -19.57 -18.98
CA CYS A 42 -21.60 -19.77 -20.35
C CYS A 42 -20.52 -20.84 -20.40
N GLU A 43 -19.53 -20.81 -19.48
CA GLU A 43 -18.46 -21.80 -19.40
C GLU A 43 -19.00 -23.22 -19.23
N GLU A 44 -19.90 -23.42 -18.25
CA GLU A 44 -20.52 -24.71 -17.97
C GLU A 44 -21.30 -25.26 -19.18
N ARG A 45 -22.03 -24.39 -19.89
CA ARG A 45 -22.87 -24.79 -21.03
C ARG A 45 -22.10 -24.98 -22.33
N LEU A 46 -20.95 -24.34 -22.49
CA LEU A 46 -19.98 -24.65 -23.56
C LEU A 46 -19.15 -25.90 -23.24
N GLY A 47 -19.49 -26.64 -22.17
CA GLY A 47 -18.80 -27.85 -21.75
C GLY A 47 -17.40 -27.59 -21.23
N TYR A 48 -17.16 -26.40 -20.65
CA TYR A 48 -15.85 -25.91 -20.23
C TYR A 48 -14.81 -25.91 -21.36
N LYS A 49 -15.25 -25.79 -22.62
CA LYS A 49 -14.37 -25.69 -23.78
C LYS A 49 -13.44 -24.47 -23.67
N TYR A 50 -13.95 -23.38 -23.10
CA TYR A 50 -13.22 -22.14 -22.92
C TYR A 50 -13.22 -21.72 -21.44
N THR A 51 -12.07 -21.23 -20.99
CA THR A 51 -11.89 -20.34 -19.84
C THR A 51 -12.08 -18.89 -20.28
N ASP A 52 -12.24 -17.95 -19.34
CA ASP A 52 -12.10 -16.50 -19.55
C ASP A 52 -11.05 -16.10 -20.61
N ASP A 53 -9.82 -16.59 -20.42
CA ASP A 53 -8.68 -16.24 -21.26
C ASP A 53 -8.78 -16.81 -22.67
N THR A 54 -9.12 -18.09 -22.77
CA THR A 54 -9.18 -18.79 -24.06
C THR A 54 -10.42 -18.38 -24.86
N TYR A 55 -11.52 -18.03 -24.20
CA TYR A 55 -12.69 -17.44 -24.85
C TYR A 55 -12.34 -16.09 -25.47
N THR A 56 -11.67 -15.23 -24.69
CA THR A 56 -11.22 -13.92 -25.17
C THR A 56 -10.29 -14.04 -26.37
N GLU A 57 -9.32 -14.96 -26.32
CA GLU A 57 -8.41 -15.27 -27.44
C GLU A 57 -9.15 -15.79 -28.68
N ALA A 58 -10.18 -16.61 -28.50
CA ALA A 58 -11.00 -17.13 -29.59
C ALA A 58 -11.83 -16.01 -30.25
N VAL A 59 -12.34 -15.04 -29.48
CA VAL A 59 -13.01 -13.84 -30.03
C VAL A 59 -12.03 -12.93 -30.77
N ASP A 60 -10.84 -12.73 -30.22
CA ASP A 60 -9.80 -11.89 -30.79
C ASP A 60 -9.29 -12.44 -32.14
N SER A 61 -9.01 -13.74 -32.18
CA SER A 61 -8.53 -14.45 -33.38
C SER A 61 -9.63 -14.62 -34.45
N GLY A 62 -10.90 -14.48 -34.08
CA GLY A 62 -12.04 -14.69 -34.96
C GLY A 62 -12.52 -16.14 -35.04
N GLU A 63 -11.95 -17.06 -34.26
CA GLU A 63 -12.51 -18.39 -34.05
C GLU A 63 -13.96 -18.30 -33.54
N ILE A 64 -14.21 -17.41 -32.58
CA ILE A 64 -15.54 -16.98 -32.22
C ILE A 64 -15.89 -15.76 -33.09
N SER A 65 -16.83 -15.98 -34.01
CA SER A 65 -17.32 -14.91 -34.89
C SER A 65 -18.05 -13.84 -34.09
N ARG A 66 -18.20 -12.64 -34.67
CA ARG A 66 -19.04 -11.58 -34.09
C ARG A 66 -20.44 -12.11 -33.75
N GLU A 67 -21.08 -12.81 -34.68
CA GLU A 67 -22.41 -13.39 -34.49
C GLU A 67 -22.45 -14.32 -33.28
N LEU A 68 -21.46 -15.20 -33.14
CA LEU A 68 -21.37 -16.11 -32.01
C LEU A 68 -21.03 -15.37 -30.71
N PHE A 69 -20.26 -14.29 -30.74
CA PHE A 69 -20.04 -13.46 -29.55
C PHE A 69 -21.34 -12.78 -29.07
N LEU A 70 -22.16 -12.28 -29.99
CA LEU A 70 -23.46 -11.66 -29.68
C LEU A 70 -24.49 -12.69 -29.23
N HIS A 71 -24.44 -13.88 -29.81
CA HIS A 71 -25.38 -14.98 -29.64
C HIS A 71 -24.63 -16.25 -29.31
N SER A 72 -23.99 -16.28 -28.13
CA SER A 72 -23.05 -17.33 -27.69
C SER A 72 -23.62 -18.76 -27.68
N MET A 73 -24.94 -18.91 -27.78
CA MET A 73 -25.63 -20.19 -27.85
C MET A 73 -26.43 -20.40 -29.15
N GLY A 74 -26.44 -19.44 -30.07
CA GLY A 74 -27.28 -19.50 -31.28
C GLY A 74 -28.80 -19.48 -31.01
N ASP A 75 -29.22 -19.20 -29.77
CA ASP A 75 -30.61 -19.06 -29.35
C ASP A 75 -30.86 -17.71 -28.63
N SER A 76 -32.00 -17.56 -27.95
CA SER A 76 -32.37 -16.30 -27.28
C SER A 76 -31.63 -16.02 -25.97
N ARG A 77 -30.78 -16.94 -25.47
CA ARG A 77 -30.06 -16.80 -24.20
C ARG A 77 -28.76 -16.01 -24.42
N GLN A 78 -28.46 -15.12 -23.48
CA GLN A 78 -27.33 -14.20 -23.54
C GLN A 78 -26.51 -14.31 -22.25
N TYR A 79 -25.19 -14.13 -22.36
CA TYR A 79 -24.27 -14.15 -21.23
C TYR A 79 -23.40 -12.90 -21.18
N GLY A 80 -23.09 -12.50 -19.95
CA GLY A 80 -22.19 -11.40 -19.63
C GLY A 80 -20.77 -11.65 -20.08
N TYR A 81 -20.09 -10.58 -20.45
CA TYR A 81 -18.66 -10.58 -20.73
C TYR A 81 -18.02 -9.29 -20.22
N GLY A 82 -16.81 -9.39 -19.67
CA GLY A 82 -15.96 -8.26 -19.29
C GLY A 82 -16.38 -7.51 -18.02
N LEU A 83 -15.82 -6.30 -17.85
CA LEU A 83 -15.88 -5.52 -16.61
C LEU A 83 -17.30 -5.29 -16.09
N CYS A 84 -18.23 -4.96 -16.98
CA CYS A 84 -19.62 -4.66 -16.64
C CYS A 84 -20.58 -5.82 -16.97
N GLN A 85 -20.05 -7.02 -17.25
CA GLN A 85 -20.81 -8.19 -17.67
C GLN A 85 -21.82 -7.85 -18.77
N TRP A 86 -21.36 -7.31 -19.91
CA TRP A 86 -22.25 -6.91 -21.00
C TRP A 86 -23.01 -8.11 -21.58
N THR A 87 -24.30 -8.22 -21.25
CA THR A 87 -25.13 -9.37 -21.64
C THR A 87 -25.88 -9.14 -22.96
N SER A 88 -26.50 -7.96 -23.15
CA SER A 88 -27.37 -7.75 -24.31
C SER A 88 -26.62 -7.74 -25.64
N ALA A 89 -27.15 -8.41 -26.67
CA ALA A 89 -26.53 -8.47 -28.00
C ALA A 89 -26.17 -7.07 -28.56
N GLY A 90 -27.04 -6.06 -28.36
CA GLY A 90 -26.76 -4.69 -28.79
C GLY A 90 -25.58 -4.04 -28.07
N ARG A 91 -25.40 -4.31 -26.76
CA ARG A 91 -24.25 -3.79 -26.01
C ARG A 91 -22.97 -4.57 -26.32
N LYS A 92 -23.06 -5.89 -26.48
CA LYS A 92 -21.94 -6.73 -26.94
C LYS A 92 -21.46 -6.32 -28.35
N ALA A 93 -22.38 -5.94 -29.23
CA ALA A 93 -22.06 -5.45 -30.57
C ALA A 93 -21.18 -4.20 -30.52
N GLY A 94 -21.57 -3.19 -29.74
CA GLY A 94 -20.77 -1.98 -29.61
C GLY A 94 -19.39 -2.23 -28.98
N LEU A 95 -19.30 -3.15 -28.01
CA LEU A 95 -18.02 -3.54 -27.41
C LEU A 95 -17.10 -4.20 -28.44
N TYR A 96 -17.62 -5.20 -29.18
CA TYR A 96 -16.89 -5.90 -30.23
C TYR A 96 -16.42 -4.94 -31.34
N ASP A 97 -17.33 -4.09 -31.80
CA ASP A 97 -17.07 -3.15 -32.89
C ASP A 97 -16.02 -2.10 -32.48
N LEU A 98 -16.03 -1.65 -31.21
CA LEU A 98 -15.00 -0.75 -30.68
C LEU A 98 -13.62 -1.43 -30.61
N ALA A 99 -13.56 -2.67 -30.14
CA ALA A 99 -12.33 -3.45 -30.08
C ALA A 99 -11.69 -3.60 -31.47
N LYS A 100 -12.51 -4.00 -32.47
CA LYS A 100 -12.05 -4.13 -33.86
C LYS A 100 -11.64 -2.79 -34.47
N LYS A 101 -12.38 -1.72 -34.20
CA LYS A 101 -12.03 -0.36 -34.67
C LYS A 101 -10.68 0.12 -34.12
N LYS A 102 -10.37 -0.21 -32.87
CA LYS A 102 -9.10 0.19 -32.20
C LYS A 102 -7.94 -0.77 -32.49
N GLY A 103 -8.22 -1.97 -33.01
CA GLY A 103 -7.18 -2.98 -33.22
C GLY A 103 -6.61 -3.53 -31.92
N VAL A 104 -7.41 -3.60 -30.86
CA VAL A 104 -7.02 -4.11 -29.53
C VAL A 104 -7.85 -5.35 -29.17
N SER A 105 -7.39 -6.11 -28.18
CA SER A 105 -8.13 -7.25 -27.63
C SER A 105 -9.51 -6.81 -27.10
N ILE A 106 -10.52 -7.65 -27.26
CA ILE A 106 -11.84 -7.42 -26.65
C ILE A 106 -11.77 -7.45 -25.11
N GLY A 107 -10.75 -8.10 -24.55
CA GLY A 107 -10.41 -8.07 -23.12
C GLY A 107 -9.53 -6.89 -22.69
N ASP A 108 -9.29 -5.90 -23.56
CA ASP A 108 -8.48 -4.73 -23.20
C ASP A 108 -9.17 -3.87 -22.13
N PRO A 109 -8.51 -3.63 -20.97
CA PRO A 109 -9.04 -2.83 -19.87
C PRO A 109 -9.53 -1.45 -20.30
N THR A 110 -8.70 -0.74 -21.05
CA THR A 110 -8.83 0.69 -21.31
C THR A 110 -9.97 0.91 -22.31
N MET A 111 -10.06 0.05 -23.32
CA MET A 111 -11.13 0.04 -24.30
C MET A 111 -12.49 -0.29 -23.65
N GLN A 112 -12.55 -1.25 -22.73
CA GLN A 112 -13.79 -1.56 -22.00
C GLN A 112 -14.26 -0.38 -21.13
N ILE A 113 -13.33 0.32 -20.46
CA ILE A 113 -13.63 1.53 -19.68
C ILE A 113 -14.14 2.65 -20.57
N GLU A 114 -13.48 2.88 -21.71
CA GLU A 114 -13.91 3.86 -22.71
C GLU A 114 -15.31 3.55 -23.23
N TYR A 115 -15.60 2.27 -23.52
CA TYR A 115 -16.92 1.85 -23.96
C TYR A 115 -17.99 2.11 -22.90
N MET A 116 -17.76 1.70 -21.65
CA MET A 116 -18.65 1.97 -20.52
C MET A 116 -18.95 3.48 -20.38
N ILE A 117 -17.92 4.32 -20.40
CA ILE A 117 -18.09 5.78 -20.28
C ILE A 117 -18.86 6.34 -21.47
N SER A 118 -18.62 5.84 -22.69
CA SER A 118 -19.37 6.26 -23.87
C SER A 118 -20.85 5.92 -23.77
N GLU A 119 -21.21 4.75 -23.23
CA GLU A 119 -22.60 4.37 -22.97
C GLU A 119 -23.23 5.29 -21.93
N LEU A 120 -22.52 5.56 -20.82
CA LEU A 120 -22.96 6.46 -19.75
C LEU A 120 -23.26 7.87 -20.29
N GLN A 121 -22.36 8.44 -21.10
CA GLN A 121 -22.51 9.79 -21.63
C GLN A 121 -23.53 9.90 -22.78
N SER A 122 -23.82 8.80 -23.49
CA SER A 122 -24.71 8.84 -24.66
C SER A 122 -26.10 8.30 -24.37
N ARG A 123 -26.21 7.05 -23.91
CA ARG A 123 -27.47 6.29 -23.77
C ARG A 123 -28.01 6.35 -22.35
N TYR A 124 -27.14 6.40 -21.34
CA TYR A 124 -27.51 6.43 -19.92
C TYR A 124 -27.25 7.79 -19.28
N ARG A 125 -27.59 8.88 -19.99
CA ARG A 125 -27.31 10.26 -19.57
C ARG A 125 -27.84 10.61 -18.18
N SER A 126 -29.01 10.08 -17.82
CA SER A 126 -29.59 10.28 -16.48
C SER A 126 -28.79 9.59 -15.39
N VAL A 127 -28.27 8.39 -15.66
CA VAL A 127 -27.35 7.67 -14.76
C VAL A 127 -26.06 8.45 -14.63
N PHE A 128 -25.47 8.87 -15.74
CA PHE A 128 -24.23 9.65 -15.70
C PHE A 128 -24.42 10.97 -14.95
N TYR A 129 -25.53 11.68 -15.19
CA TYR A 129 -25.87 12.88 -14.42
C TYR A 129 -25.95 12.61 -12.91
N ALA A 130 -26.54 11.49 -12.50
CA ALA A 130 -26.55 11.10 -11.08
C ALA A 130 -25.14 10.82 -10.56
N LEU A 131 -24.29 10.12 -11.31
CA LEU A 131 -22.88 9.87 -10.94
C LEU A 131 -22.06 11.17 -10.82
N LYS A 132 -22.33 12.17 -11.65
CA LYS A 132 -21.67 13.49 -11.55
C LYS A 132 -22.02 14.23 -10.26
N ASN A 133 -23.23 14.03 -9.75
CA ASN A 133 -23.77 14.79 -8.63
C ASN A 133 -23.93 13.95 -7.36
N ALA A 134 -23.45 12.70 -7.34
CA ALA A 134 -23.59 11.81 -6.21
C ALA A 134 -22.81 12.34 -5.00
N THR A 135 -23.45 12.29 -3.84
CA THR A 135 -22.87 12.74 -2.55
C THR A 135 -22.53 11.59 -1.62
N THR A 136 -22.97 10.38 -1.96
CA THR A 136 -22.63 9.14 -1.26
C THR A 136 -22.32 8.03 -2.27
N VAL A 137 -21.50 7.06 -1.88
CA VAL A 137 -21.24 5.89 -2.72
C VAL A 137 -22.51 5.06 -2.90
N GLN A 138 -23.36 4.97 -1.87
CA GLN A 138 -24.63 4.24 -1.95
C GLN A 138 -25.51 4.77 -3.08
N GLU A 139 -25.72 6.08 -3.17
CA GLU A 139 -26.50 6.71 -4.25
C GLU A 139 -25.93 6.39 -5.64
N ALA A 140 -24.61 6.53 -5.79
CA ALA A 140 -23.91 6.26 -7.04
C ALA A 140 -23.97 4.77 -7.44
N SER A 141 -23.77 3.88 -6.46
CA SER A 141 -23.81 2.44 -6.65
C SER A 141 -25.20 1.97 -7.04
N ASP A 142 -26.24 2.45 -6.35
CA ASP A 142 -27.62 2.03 -6.58
C ASP A 142 -28.11 2.46 -7.96
N ILE A 143 -27.82 3.71 -8.36
CA ILE A 143 -28.26 4.18 -9.68
C ILE A 143 -27.55 3.43 -10.81
N PHE A 144 -26.26 3.11 -10.64
CA PHE A 144 -25.52 2.31 -11.60
C PHE A 144 -26.08 0.88 -11.70
N LEU A 145 -26.26 0.21 -10.55
CA LEU A 145 -26.85 -1.12 -10.48
C LEU A 145 -28.23 -1.18 -11.14
N GLN A 146 -29.14 -0.27 -10.77
CA GLN A 146 -30.55 -0.37 -11.16
C GLN A 146 -30.85 0.11 -12.59
N LYS A 147 -30.00 0.97 -13.15
CA LYS A 147 -30.29 1.65 -14.42
C LYS A 147 -29.23 1.45 -15.50
N PHE A 148 -28.01 1.02 -15.15
CA PHE A 148 -26.96 0.68 -16.12
C PHE A 148 -26.73 -0.82 -16.23
N GLU A 149 -26.59 -1.53 -15.12
CA GLU A 149 -26.39 -2.99 -15.12
C GLU A 149 -27.73 -3.73 -15.26
N GLN A 150 -28.73 -3.31 -14.50
CA GLN A 150 -30.09 -3.87 -14.47
C GLN A 150 -30.14 -5.41 -14.31
N PRO A 151 -29.42 -6.00 -13.33
CA PRO A 151 -29.51 -7.43 -13.09
C PRO A 151 -30.89 -7.80 -12.51
N LEU A 152 -31.19 -9.10 -12.50
CA LEU A 152 -32.47 -9.61 -11.96
C LEU A 152 -32.64 -9.27 -10.47
N ASP A 153 -31.56 -9.33 -9.67
CA ASP A 153 -31.58 -8.99 -8.25
C ASP A 153 -30.97 -7.61 -8.00
N THR A 154 -31.82 -6.68 -7.55
CA THR A 154 -31.42 -5.34 -7.10
C THR A 154 -31.89 -5.04 -5.68
N GLY A 155 -32.06 -6.09 -4.87
CA GLY A 155 -32.50 -5.99 -3.47
C GLY A 155 -31.49 -5.27 -2.57
N ASP A 156 -31.93 -4.88 -1.37
CA ASP A 156 -31.16 -4.05 -0.45
C ASP A 156 -29.83 -4.68 -0.01
N SER A 157 -29.77 -6.01 0.06
CA SER A 157 -28.54 -6.76 0.36
C SER A 157 -27.49 -6.59 -0.76
N VAL A 158 -27.91 -6.67 -2.03
CA VAL A 158 -27.05 -6.49 -3.20
C VAL A 158 -26.55 -5.05 -3.27
N LYS A 159 -27.46 -4.09 -3.12
CA LYS A 159 -27.14 -2.66 -3.05
C LYS A 159 -26.13 -2.33 -1.96
N SER A 160 -26.37 -2.80 -0.74
CA SER A 160 -25.49 -2.55 0.40
C SER A 160 -24.12 -3.16 0.20
N LYS A 161 -24.04 -4.38 -0.36
CA LYS A 161 -22.77 -5.07 -0.62
C LYS A 161 -21.94 -4.34 -1.68
N ARG A 162 -22.56 -3.92 -2.79
CA ARG A 162 -21.88 -3.20 -3.88
C ARG A 162 -21.46 -1.80 -3.49
N ALA A 163 -22.32 -1.08 -2.75
CA ALA A 163 -21.95 0.18 -2.15
C ALA A 163 -20.80 0.01 -1.15
N ASN A 164 -20.79 -1.05 -0.33
CA ASN A 164 -19.67 -1.32 0.59
C ASN A 164 -18.34 -1.49 -0.15
N TYR A 165 -18.32 -2.20 -1.30
CA TYR A 165 -17.13 -2.28 -2.14
C TYR A 165 -16.71 -0.91 -2.67
N GLY A 166 -17.68 -0.10 -3.10
CA GLY A 166 -17.42 1.28 -3.52
C GLY A 166 -16.87 2.15 -2.37
N GLU A 167 -17.34 1.96 -1.14
CA GLU A 167 -16.84 2.68 0.04
C GLU A 167 -15.38 2.30 0.34
N GLN A 168 -14.96 1.05 0.07
CA GLN A 168 -13.54 0.69 0.14
C GLN A 168 -12.69 1.47 -0.86
N TYR A 169 -13.21 1.69 -2.07
CA TYR A 169 -12.52 2.53 -3.07
C TYR A 169 -12.58 4.01 -2.69
N LEU A 170 -13.69 4.47 -2.11
CA LEU A 170 -13.81 5.82 -1.60
C LEU A 170 -12.72 6.10 -0.56
N MET A 171 -12.48 5.18 0.38
CA MET A 171 -11.40 5.29 1.35
C MET A 171 -10.01 5.36 0.70
N LEU A 172 -9.79 4.72 -0.44
CA LEU A 172 -8.52 4.79 -1.18
C LEU A 172 -8.33 6.12 -1.94
N TYR A 173 -9.43 6.78 -2.33
CA TYR A 173 -9.40 7.94 -3.22
C TYR A 173 -9.84 9.26 -2.58
N GLN A 174 -10.56 9.26 -1.46
CA GLN A 174 -10.90 10.45 -0.67
C GLN A 174 -9.72 10.95 0.17
N ASP A 175 -8.83 10.06 0.62
CA ASP A 175 -7.55 10.46 1.23
C ASP A 175 -6.66 11.26 0.26
N ASN A 176 -7.03 11.35 -1.03
CA ASN A 176 -6.32 12.16 -2.03
C ASN A 176 -7.00 13.49 -2.41
N ASN A 177 -8.20 13.85 -1.89
CA ASN A 177 -8.91 15.05 -2.38
C ASN A 177 -9.62 15.97 -1.37
N ASP A 178 -9.76 15.65 -0.08
CA ASP A 178 -10.38 16.59 0.87
C ASP A 178 -9.66 16.67 2.23
N LYS A 179 -8.75 17.67 2.32
CA LYS A 179 -8.24 18.39 3.52
C LYS A 179 -7.61 17.62 4.71
N GLU A 180 -6.38 18.06 4.99
CA GLU A 180 -5.61 17.99 6.25
C GLU A 180 -5.10 16.61 6.68
N GLU A 181 -4.21 16.06 5.86
CA GLU A 181 -3.30 14.98 6.22
C GLU A 181 -2.28 15.44 7.28
N GLY A 182 -2.44 14.97 8.51
CA GLY A 182 -1.29 14.59 9.33
C GLY A 182 -0.73 13.27 8.79
N THR A 183 0.00 13.32 7.67
CA THR A 183 0.78 12.18 7.16
C THR A 183 1.76 11.73 8.24
N MET A 184 1.77 10.44 8.58
CA MET A 184 2.95 9.89 9.25
C MET A 184 4.11 10.03 8.27
N SER A 185 4.99 11.01 8.51
CA SER A 185 6.14 11.24 7.64
C SER A 185 7.09 10.05 7.74
N LEU A 186 7.33 9.40 6.61
CA LEU A 186 8.16 8.19 6.52
C LEU A 186 9.50 8.51 5.89
N ILE A 187 10.51 7.71 6.25
CA ILE A 187 11.81 7.71 5.62
C ILE A 187 12.15 6.29 5.14
N SER A 188 12.83 6.21 3.99
CA SER A 188 13.53 5.01 3.54
C SER A 188 14.89 4.95 4.22
N ASN A 189 15.06 3.94 5.06
CA ASN A 189 16.17 3.83 6.01
C ASN A 189 16.79 2.43 5.96
N SER A 190 18.12 2.38 5.85
CA SER A 190 18.89 1.14 5.99
C SER A 190 19.99 1.32 7.03
N GLY A 191 20.04 0.48 8.05
CA GLY A 191 20.84 0.78 9.26
C GLY A 191 21.63 -0.36 9.87
N HIS A 192 21.24 -1.62 9.65
CA HIS A 192 21.85 -2.79 10.27
C HIS A 192 21.47 -4.07 9.53
N ASP A 193 22.31 -5.10 9.63
CA ASP A 193 22.08 -6.45 9.13
C ASP A 193 21.09 -7.23 10.01
N GLU A 194 20.77 -8.48 9.66
CA GLU A 194 19.81 -9.32 10.36
C GLU A 194 20.16 -9.62 11.83
N ASN A 195 21.42 -9.43 12.21
CA ASN A 195 21.94 -9.62 13.55
C ASN A 195 22.03 -8.30 14.34
N GLY A 196 21.55 -7.19 13.79
CA GLY A 196 21.68 -5.86 14.36
C GLY A 196 23.11 -5.33 14.33
N ARG A 197 23.96 -5.87 13.46
CA ARG A 197 25.36 -5.45 13.25
C ARG A 197 25.47 -4.69 11.93
N TYR A 198 26.68 -4.25 11.60
CA TYR A 198 26.91 -3.48 10.37
C TYR A 198 27.58 -4.30 9.27
N SER A 199 27.92 -5.57 9.52
CA SER A 199 28.64 -6.41 8.57
C SER A 199 28.66 -7.87 9.02
N GLY A 200 28.77 -8.77 8.03
CA GLY A 200 28.88 -10.21 8.24
C GLY A 200 27.54 -10.93 8.19
N GLY A 201 26.48 -10.20 7.83
CA GLY A 201 25.14 -10.73 7.59
C GLY A 201 25.04 -11.52 6.29
N ARG A 202 23.89 -12.16 6.09
CA ARG A 202 23.56 -12.80 4.81
C ARG A 202 23.06 -11.75 3.81
N ALA A 203 23.23 -12.00 2.51
CA ALA A 203 22.72 -11.09 1.49
C ALA A 203 21.17 -11.07 1.38
N GLY A 204 20.57 -9.90 1.12
CA GLY A 204 19.13 -9.61 1.04
C GLY A 204 18.54 -9.12 2.37
N ASP A 205 17.32 -8.61 2.42
CA ASP A 205 16.69 -8.29 3.72
C ASP A 205 16.06 -9.56 4.32
N GLN A 206 16.63 -10.06 5.41
CA GLN A 206 16.09 -11.21 6.14
C GLN A 206 15.05 -10.85 7.18
N THR A 207 15.01 -9.60 7.62
CA THR A 207 14.24 -9.17 8.79
C THR A 207 13.03 -8.29 8.46
N GLY A 208 13.00 -7.73 7.24
CA GLY A 208 12.14 -6.63 6.83
C GLY A 208 12.53 -5.30 7.49
N THR A 209 13.76 -5.19 8.01
CA THR A 209 14.25 -4.00 8.73
C THR A 209 15.65 -3.58 8.32
N GLU A 210 16.32 -4.35 7.48
CA GLU A 210 17.68 -4.03 7.03
C GLU A 210 17.67 -2.85 6.07
N TRP A 211 16.66 -2.81 5.19
CA TRP A 211 16.25 -1.59 4.49
C TRP A 211 14.72 -1.49 4.51
N ALA A 212 14.18 -0.54 5.28
CA ALA A 212 12.74 -0.42 5.49
C ALA A 212 12.22 1.01 5.37
N LEU A 213 10.90 1.11 5.18
CA LEU A 213 10.15 2.34 5.40
C LEU A 213 9.81 2.43 6.88
N ILE A 214 10.32 3.45 7.55
CA ILE A 214 10.10 3.66 8.97
C ILE A 214 9.59 5.08 9.22
N PRO A 215 8.86 5.33 10.33
CA PRO A 215 8.54 6.68 10.75
C PRO A 215 9.80 7.55 10.80
N TRP A 216 9.64 8.81 10.40
CA TRP A 216 10.67 9.82 10.63
C TRP A 216 11.02 9.81 12.12
N TYR A 217 12.32 9.75 12.40
CA TYR A 217 12.80 9.74 13.76
C TYR A 217 13.88 10.81 13.94
N SER A 218 13.90 11.36 15.15
CA SER A 218 14.90 12.35 15.53
C SER A 218 16.25 11.67 15.71
N ARG A 219 17.22 12.08 14.90
CA ARG A 219 18.65 11.79 15.03
C ARG A 219 19.38 13.14 15.03
N PRO A 220 20.64 13.24 15.48
CA PRO A 220 21.45 14.44 15.27
C PRO A 220 21.79 14.68 13.78
N TRP A 221 20.77 14.79 12.92
CA TRP A 221 20.85 15.20 11.53
C TRP A 221 21.57 16.54 11.47
N LYS A 222 22.59 16.62 10.61
CA LYS A 222 23.47 17.79 10.49
C LYS A 222 23.10 18.66 9.30
N CYS A 223 22.47 18.07 8.29
CA CYS A 223 21.87 18.79 7.18
C CYS A 223 20.83 17.93 6.46
N VAL A 224 20.02 18.60 5.64
CA VAL A 224 19.19 17.98 4.60
C VAL A 224 19.76 18.37 3.23
N LEU A 225 19.97 17.39 2.36
CA LEU A 225 20.38 17.62 0.98
C LEU A 225 19.13 17.58 0.09
N ARG A 226 18.76 18.73 -0.48
CA ARG A 226 17.55 18.90 -1.27
C ARG A 226 17.90 19.24 -2.71
N HIS A 227 17.42 18.43 -3.67
CA HIS A 227 17.55 18.77 -5.08
C HIS A 227 16.49 19.81 -5.48
N PRO A 228 16.81 20.87 -6.22
CA PRO A 228 15.84 21.91 -6.59
C PRO A 228 14.75 21.42 -7.56
N ASN A 229 15.09 20.49 -8.47
CA ASN A 229 14.14 19.89 -9.41
C ASN A 229 13.21 18.87 -8.69
N SER A 230 11.90 19.11 -8.74
CA SER A 230 10.87 18.25 -8.14
C SER A 230 10.78 16.86 -8.76
N ALA A 231 11.03 16.71 -10.06
CA ALA A 231 11.01 15.41 -10.72
C ALA A 231 12.17 14.52 -10.23
N VAL A 232 13.34 15.11 -9.99
CA VAL A 232 14.49 14.42 -9.39
C VAL A 232 14.14 13.95 -7.98
N ARG A 233 13.56 14.84 -7.17
CA ARG A 233 13.11 14.52 -5.80
C ARG A 233 12.09 13.38 -5.77
N ALA A 234 11.04 13.46 -6.59
CA ALA A 234 10.02 12.42 -6.69
C ALA A 234 10.64 11.07 -7.07
N LYS A 235 11.59 11.05 -8.01
CA LYS A 235 12.28 9.81 -8.41
C LYS A 235 13.19 9.26 -7.31
N ILE A 236 13.90 10.12 -6.56
CA ILE A 236 14.71 9.69 -5.40
C ILE A 236 13.82 9.02 -4.35
N ALA A 237 12.67 9.63 -4.02
CA ALA A 237 11.71 9.05 -3.08
C ALA A 237 11.16 7.69 -3.58
N GLU A 238 10.77 7.61 -4.85
CA GLU A 238 10.29 6.38 -5.48
C GLU A 238 11.32 5.25 -5.38
N LEU A 239 12.58 5.49 -5.76
CA LEU A 239 13.62 4.46 -5.69
C LEU A 239 13.90 4.05 -4.24
N GLY A 240 13.88 5.02 -3.30
CA GLY A 240 13.98 4.72 -1.87
C GLY A 240 12.84 3.82 -1.36
N VAL A 241 11.61 4.03 -1.82
CA VAL A 241 10.45 3.17 -1.49
C VAL A 241 10.60 1.78 -2.10
N LYS A 242 10.99 1.70 -3.36
CA LYS A 242 11.16 0.41 -4.05
C LYS A 242 12.29 -0.42 -3.45
N ALA A 243 13.39 0.23 -3.07
CA ALA A 243 14.50 -0.44 -2.39
C ALA A 243 14.05 -1.04 -1.06
N ALA A 244 13.39 -0.24 -0.22
CA ALA A 244 12.87 -0.64 1.08
C ALA A 244 11.74 -1.70 1.05
N LYS A 245 11.18 -2.00 -0.12
CA LYS A 245 10.12 -3.00 -0.31
C LYS A 245 10.61 -4.29 -0.96
N ASN A 246 11.87 -4.33 -1.39
CA ASN A 246 12.43 -5.51 -2.03
C ASN A 246 13.30 -6.27 -1.03
N ASP A 247 12.78 -7.40 -0.54
CA ASP A 247 13.46 -8.28 0.43
C ASP A 247 14.79 -8.88 -0.11
N LEU A 248 15.16 -8.62 -1.35
CA LEU A 248 16.47 -8.99 -1.91
C LEU A 248 17.53 -7.90 -1.73
N ILE A 249 17.24 -6.80 -1.04
CA ILE A 249 18.17 -5.70 -0.78
C ILE A 249 18.36 -5.55 0.73
N GLY A 250 19.48 -6.03 1.24
CA GLY A 250 19.84 -6.01 2.66
C GLY A 250 20.80 -4.89 3.05
N TYR A 251 21.32 -4.98 4.28
CA TYR A 251 22.35 -4.08 4.79
C TYR A 251 23.66 -4.78 5.17
N ASP A 252 24.78 -4.36 4.57
CA ASP A 252 26.12 -4.81 4.94
C ASP A 252 27.19 -3.79 4.48
N GLN A 253 28.10 -3.40 5.38
CA GLN A 253 29.19 -2.46 5.05
C GLN A 253 30.34 -3.08 4.25
N GLY A 254 30.57 -4.39 4.38
CA GLY A 254 31.61 -5.14 3.66
C GLY A 254 31.23 -5.44 2.21
N GLN A 255 29.94 -5.58 1.90
CA GLN A 255 29.42 -5.87 0.56
C GLN A 255 28.57 -4.73 -0.04
N ARG A 256 28.73 -3.52 0.50
CA ARG A 256 27.94 -2.32 0.25
C ARG A 256 27.74 -1.89 -1.22
N ASP A 257 28.55 -2.40 -2.15
CA ASP A 257 28.49 -2.03 -3.57
C ASP A 257 27.69 -3.04 -4.43
N THR A 258 27.30 -4.19 -3.87
CA THR A 258 26.57 -5.22 -4.63
C THR A 258 25.18 -4.72 -5.04
N TYR A 259 24.50 -3.91 -4.22
CA TYR A 259 23.26 -3.25 -4.60
C TYR A 259 23.40 -2.42 -5.88
N TRP A 260 24.44 -1.59 -6.00
CA TRP A 260 24.65 -0.78 -7.21
C TRP A 260 24.87 -1.63 -8.46
N GLN A 261 25.59 -2.75 -8.33
CA GLN A 261 25.83 -3.67 -9.45
C GLN A 261 24.51 -4.24 -9.97
N HIS A 262 23.65 -4.71 -9.08
CA HIS A 262 22.36 -5.28 -9.45
C HIS A 262 21.34 -4.21 -9.85
N LEU A 263 21.38 -3.02 -9.26
CA LEU A 263 20.55 -1.90 -9.67
C LEU A 263 20.81 -1.51 -11.14
N LYS A 264 22.07 -1.46 -11.57
CA LYS A 264 22.42 -1.23 -12.99
C LYS A 264 21.88 -2.34 -13.90
N ALA A 265 22.00 -3.60 -13.49
CA ALA A 265 21.52 -4.74 -14.25
C ALA A 265 19.99 -4.78 -14.36
N SER A 266 19.31 -4.20 -13.38
CA SER A 266 17.85 -4.13 -13.27
C SER A 266 17.28 -2.81 -13.78
N ASN A 267 17.85 -2.25 -14.85
CA ASN A 267 17.38 -1.02 -15.50
C ASN A 267 17.25 0.18 -14.53
N TYR A 268 18.09 0.23 -13.49
CA TYR A 268 18.06 1.25 -12.44
C TYR A 268 16.77 1.26 -11.60
N ASP A 269 16.02 0.16 -11.60
CA ASP A 269 14.76 0.00 -10.87
C ASP A 269 14.91 -1.04 -9.75
N PRO A 270 14.88 -0.64 -8.46
CA PRO A 270 15.10 -1.56 -7.35
C PRO A 270 14.08 -2.71 -7.30
N SER A 271 12.85 -2.51 -7.79
CA SER A 271 11.84 -3.59 -7.83
C SER A 271 12.14 -4.66 -8.89
N GLN A 272 13.08 -4.43 -9.81
CA GLN A 272 13.51 -5.40 -10.81
C GLN A 272 14.76 -6.19 -10.38
N ILE A 273 15.28 -5.97 -9.17
CA ILE A 273 16.38 -6.75 -8.62
C ILE A 273 15.87 -8.13 -8.22
N THR A 274 16.49 -9.17 -8.76
CA THR A 274 16.13 -10.59 -8.56
C THR A 274 17.21 -11.41 -7.87
N ILE A 275 18.33 -10.76 -7.51
CA ILE A 275 19.47 -11.38 -6.81
C ILE A 275 19.67 -10.65 -5.49
N ALA A 276 19.86 -11.41 -4.42
CA ALA A 276 20.15 -10.87 -3.10
C ALA A 276 21.43 -10.01 -3.12
N CYS A 277 21.35 -8.80 -2.59
CA CYS A 277 22.40 -7.80 -2.65
C CYS A 277 22.36 -6.87 -1.44
N GLU A 278 23.44 -6.12 -1.25
CA GLU A 278 23.75 -5.39 -0.04
C GLU A 278 24.14 -3.94 -0.31
N ALA A 279 23.74 -3.06 0.60
CA ALA A 279 24.17 -1.67 0.67
C ALA A 279 24.27 -1.21 2.12
N ASP A 280 25.23 -0.34 2.44
CA ASP A 280 25.09 0.47 3.65
C ASP A 280 24.23 1.73 3.40
N CYS A 281 23.91 2.46 4.47
CA CYS A 281 23.07 3.66 4.43
C CYS A 281 23.50 4.64 3.32
N SER A 282 24.80 4.90 3.21
CA SER A 282 25.34 5.84 2.22
C SER A 282 25.42 5.24 0.83
N ALA A 283 25.90 4.00 0.70
CA ALA A 283 25.99 3.33 -0.59
C ALA A 283 24.61 3.23 -1.25
N GLY A 284 23.58 2.89 -0.47
CA GLY A 284 22.20 2.77 -0.93
C GLY A 284 21.62 4.10 -1.42
N VAL A 285 21.70 5.16 -0.61
CA VAL A 285 21.21 6.49 -1.01
C VAL A 285 21.97 7.04 -2.22
N ILE A 286 23.30 6.87 -2.27
CA ILE A 286 24.13 7.30 -3.40
C ILE A 286 23.77 6.53 -4.67
N ALA A 287 23.55 5.22 -4.58
CA ALA A 287 23.13 4.38 -5.71
C ALA A 287 21.77 4.83 -6.27
N ASN A 288 20.79 5.11 -5.41
CA ASN A 288 19.48 5.63 -5.82
C ASN A 288 19.60 6.98 -6.55
N VAL A 289 20.43 7.89 -6.05
CA VAL A 289 20.62 9.21 -6.69
C VAL A 289 21.34 9.08 -8.04
N LYS A 290 22.34 8.20 -8.15
CA LYS A 290 22.99 7.88 -9.43
C LYS A 290 22.00 7.28 -10.43
N ALA A 291 21.18 6.33 -9.98
CA ALA A 291 20.12 5.71 -10.78
C ALA A 291 19.14 6.75 -11.32
N VAL A 292 18.71 7.72 -10.49
CA VAL A 292 17.89 8.86 -10.94
C VAL A 292 18.59 9.66 -12.04
N GLY A 293 19.90 9.87 -11.92
CA GLY A 293 20.70 10.49 -12.97
C GLY A 293 20.67 9.74 -14.31
N HIS A 294 20.65 8.41 -14.28
CA HIS A 294 20.50 7.61 -15.50
C HIS A 294 19.07 7.68 -16.05
N LEU A 295 18.07 7.51 -15.20
CA LEU A 295 16.64 7.50 -15.57
C LEU A 295 16.16 8.84 -16.13
N LEU A 296 16.66 9.96 -15.60
CA LEU A 296 16.30 11.32 -16.03
C LEU A 296 17.35 11.97 -16.92
N ASN A 297 18.40 11.23 -17.29
CA ASN A 297 19.49 11.70 -18.14
C ASN A 297 20.20 12.97 -17.62
N ILE A 298 20.53 13.02 -16.31
CA ILE A 298 21.20 14.16 -15.65
C ILE A 298 22.64 13.79 -15.28
N ASP A 299 23.61 14.35 -16.01
CA ASP A 299 25.02 13.96 -15.91
C ASP A 299 25.67 14.24 -14.55
N SER A 300 25.27 15.32 -13.86
CA SER A 300 25.77 15.63 -12.52
C SER A 300 25.38 14.56 -11.49
N LEU A 301 24.25 13.89 -11.69
CA LEU A 301 23.77 12.82 -10.82
C LEU A 301 24.36 11.46 -11.22
N LYS A 302 24.45 11.14 -12.53
CA LYS A 302 25.14 9.92 -13.01
C LYS A 302 26.56 9.83 -12.47
N ASN A 303 27.26 10.96 -12.46
CA ASN A 303 28.66 11.08 -12.05
C ASN A 303 28.83 11.55 -10.59
N LEU A 304 27.83 11.34 -9.73
CA LEU A 304 27.89 11.74 -8.33
C LEU A 304 29.11 11.12 -7.63
N LYS A 305 29.99 11.97 -7.08
CA LYS A 305 31.29 11.56 -6.51
C LYS A 305 31.26 11.21 -5.02
N ALA A 306 30.08 11.18 -4.40
CA ALA A 306 29.93 10.77 -3.02
C ALA A 306 30.33 9.30 -2.87
N THR A 307 31.03 8.96 -1.78
CA THR A 307 31.46 7.59 -1.48
C THR A 307 31.00 7.12 -0.10
N TYR A 308 30.77 8.02 0.86
CA TYR A 308 30.26 7.69 2.20
C TYR A 308 29.65 8.90 2.90
N THR A 309 29.01 8.73 4.05
CA THR A 309 28.31 9.81 4.78
C THR A 309 29.15 11.05 5.09
N GLY A 310 30.49 10.96 5.15
CA GLY A 310 31.38 12.10 5.44
C GLY A 310 31.65 13.01 4.24
N ASP A 311 31.47 12.54 3.00
CA ASP A 311 31.70 13.33 1.78
C ASP A 311 30.40 13.68 1.02
N MET A 312 29.27 13.10 1.42
CA MET A 312 27.97 13.33 0.77
C MET A 312 27.62 14.81 0.68
N ARG A 313 27.82 15.60 1.74
CA ARG A 313 27.47 17.03 1.74
C ARG A 313 28.17 17.82 0.63
N SER A 314 29.48 17.62 0.46
CA SER A 314 30.26 18.35 -0.56
C SER A 314 29.96 17.82 -1.96
N ALA A 315 29.87 16.51 -2.13
CA ALA A 315 29.59 15.87 -3.41
C ALA A 315 28.17 16.18 -3.94
N PHE A 316 27.16 16.13 -3.08
CA PHE A 316 25.78 16.46 -3.45
C PHE A 316 25.63 17.95 -3.77
N ARG A 317 26.29 18.83 -3.03
CA ARG A 317 26.35 20.26 -3.37
C ARG A 317 26.95 20.48 -4.75
N ALA A 318 28.07 19.82 -5.06
CA ALA A 318 28.68 19.86 -6.38
C ALA A 318 27.78 19.30 -7.49
N ALA A 319 26.89 18.36 -7.15
CA ALA A 319 25.89 17.80 -8.06
C ALA A 319 24.61 18.64 -8.20
N GLY A 320 24.50 19.78 -7.49
CA GLY A 320 23.39 20.73 -7.60
C GLY A 320 22.37 20.69 -6.47
N PHE A 321 22.62 19.94 -5.39
CA PHE A 321 21.74 19.94 -4.21
C PHE A 321 21.98 21.18 -3.34
N THR A 322 20.90 21.70 -2.78
CA THR A 322 20.94 22.68 -1.70
C THR A 322 21.19 21.97 -0.38
N VAL A 323 22.06 22.54 0.47
CA VAL A 323 22.35 22.01 1.80
C VAL A 323 21.60 22.86 2.81
N LEU A 324 20.56 22.29 3.43
CA LEU A 324 19.72 22.94 4.42
C LEU A 324 20.18 22.55 5.82
N THR A 325 20.48 23.54 6.67
CA THR A 325 21.00 23.32 8.03
C THR A 325 20.12 23.96 9.12
N ASP A 326 19.05 24.66 8.74
CA ASP A 326 18.16 25.28 9.71
C ASP A 326 17.44 24.20 10.52
N LYS A 327 17.29 24.44 11.83
CA LYS A 327 16.66 23.51 12.78
C LYS A 327 15.29 23.01 12.34
N LYS A 328 14.51 23.83 11.63
CA LYS A 328 13.17 23.47 11.12
C LYS A 328 13.18 22.27 10.17
N TYR A 329 14.29 22.02 9.47
CA TYR A 329 14.46 20.85 8.59
C TYR A 329 15.09 19.64 9.31
N LEU A 330 15.64 19.84 10.52
CA LEU A 330 16.43 18.82 11.21
C LEU A 330 15.69 18.20 12.40
N ASN A 331 14.77 18.95 13.00
CA ASN A 331 14.09 18.57 14.25
C ASN A 331 12.73 17.90 14.02
N GLY A 332 12.26 17.83 12.78
CA GLY A 332 10.98 17.25 12.44
C GLY A 332 10.78 17.16 10.93
N PRO A 333 9.75 16.43 10.49
CA PRO A 333 9.49 16.21 9.09
C PRO A 333 8.71 17.35 8.42
N ASP A 334 8.09 18.24 9.19
CA ASP A 334 7.10 19.22 8.71
C ASP A 334 7.58 20.08 7.54
N TYR A 335 8.87 20.42 7.48
CA TYR A 335 9.45 21.23 6.42
C TYR A 335 10.20 20.43 5.35
N LEU A 336 10.21 19.11 5.46
CA LEU A 336 10.87 18.22 4.51
C LEU A 336 10.03 18.05 3.24
N LEU A 337 10.70 17.77 2.14
CA LEU A 337 10.07 17.36 0.89
C LEU A 337 10.42 15.89 0.62
N ALA A 338 9.52 15.16 -0.04
CA ALA A 338 9.83 13.84 -0.58
C ALA A 338 11.09 13.94 -1.45
N GLY A 339 12.01 12.99 -1.30
CA GLY A 339 13.30 12.97 -1.97
C GLY A 339 14.39 13.78 -1.28
N ASP A 340 14.10 14.46 -0.18
CA ASP A 340 15.13 15.03 0.68
C ASP A 340 16.00 13.94 1.30
N ILE A 341 17.29 14.20 1.38
CA ILE A 341 18.24 13.27 1.99
C ILE A 341 18.64 13.81 3.36
N LEU A 342 18.29 13.08 4.40
CA LEU A 342 18.66 13.36 5.79
C LEU A 342 20.08 12.87 6.01
N LEU A 343 20.99 13.75 6.43
CA LEU A 343 22.40 13.40 6.61
C LEU A 343 22.90 13.76 8.00
N ASN A 344 23.45 12.77 8.71
CA ASN A 344 24.33 12.96 9.85
C ASN A 344 25.76 12.59 9.41
N ASP A 345 26.58 13.61 9.15
CA ASP A 345 27.90 13.43 8.52
C ASP A 345 28.75 12.39 9.27
N GLY A 346 29.35 11.48 8.52
CA GLY A 346 30.18 10.40 9.06
C GLY A 346 29.44 9.31 9.84
N LEU A 347 28.10 9.38 9.97
CA LEU A 347 27.35 8.45 10.82
C LEU A 347 26.15 7.77 10.17
N HIS A 348 25.26 8.50 9.48
CA HIS A 348 24.07 7.89 8.86
C HIS A 348 23.43 8.79 7.82
N THR A 349 22.70 8.19 6.90
CA THR A 349 21.85 8.91 5.94
C THR A 349 20.57 8.13 5.67
N ALA A 350 19.49 8.86 5.36
CA ALA A 350 18.21 8.28 4.97
C ALA A 350 17.52 9.17 3.93
N THR A 351 16.51 8.64 3.25
CA THR A 351 15.71 9.40 2.27
C THR A 351 14.33 9.67 2.83
N ASN A 352 13.93 10.92 2.94
CA ASN A 352 12.56 11.29 3.25
C ASN A 352 11.64 10.99 2.06
N ILE A 353 10.51 10.31 2.27
CA ILE A 353 9.66 9.83 1.17
C ILE A 353 8.31 10.53 1.06
N ALA A 354 8.02 11.48 1.94
CA ALA A 354 6.76 12.22 1.98
C ALA A 354 6.99 13.72 2.20
N ASP A 355 6.15 14.57 1.61
CA ASP A 355 6.17 16.00 1.91
C ASP A 355 5.64 16.25 3.32
N GLY A 356 6.29 17.17 4.04
CA GLY A 356 5.84 17.64 5.34
C GLY A 356 4.76 18.71 5.23
N ALA A 357 3.94 18.85 6.28
CA ALA A 357 2.80 19.75 6.32
C ALA A 357 3.12 21.23 6.01
N GLU A 358 4.35 21.68 6.30
CA GLU A 358 4.82 23.06 6.15
C GLU A 358 5.73 23.27 4.93
N ALA A 359 5.89 22.24 4.08
CA ALA A 359 6.86 22.25 3.00
C ALA A 359 6.49 23.20 1.82
N GLY A 360 5.29 23.79 1.85
CA GLY A 360 4.74 24.70 0.84
C GLY A 360 5.00 26.20 1.04
N GLY A 361 5.58 26.62 2.17
CA GLY A 361 5.98 28.01 2.37
C GLY A 361 4.85 29.03 2.21
N ASN A 362 3.79 28.91 3.01
CA ASN A 362 2.94 30.05 3.30
C ASN A 362 2.59 30.04 4.79
N SER A 363 3.25 30.92 5.52
CA SER A 363 3.03 31.10 6.95
C SER A 363 1.65 31.73 7.16
N THR A 364 0.75 31.00 7.81
CA THR A 364 -0.35 31.62 8.54
C THR A 364 -0.35 31.11 9.96
N SER A 365 0.15 31.97 10.84
CA SER A 365 -0.08 31.90 12.27
C SER A 365 -1.59 31.90 12.56
N THR A 366 -2.08 30.87 13.21
CA THR A 366 -3.30 30.97 14.04
C THR A 366 -3.09 30.17 15.31
N GLY A 367 -3.07 30.90 16.43
CA GLY A 367 -2.97 30.34 17.76
C GLY A 367 -4.28 29.72 18.24
N SER A 368 -4.07 28.82 19.20
CA SER A 368 -4.96 28.43 20.31
C SER A 368 -6.35 27.88 20.02
N GLY A 369 -6.50 26.57 20.29
CA GLY A 369 -7.59 26.06 21.13
C GLY A 369 -8.67 25.22 20.46
N SER A 370 -8.51 23.89 20.45
CA SER A 370 -9.41 22.92 21.10
C SER A 370 -9.03 21.48 20.72
N ASN A 371 -8.99 20.60 21.74
CA ASN A 371 -8.59 19.20 21.68
C ASN A 371 -9.48 18.33 20.78
N ASN A 372 -8.88 17.57 19.87
CA ASN A 372 -9.37 16.24 19.49
C ASN A 372 -8.27 15.23 19.85
N ALA A 373 -8.57 14.31 20.77
CA ALA A 373 -7.61 13.35 21.31
C ALA A 373 -7.10 12.39 20.21
N ARG A 374 -5.78 12.22 20.09
CA ARG A 374 -5.16 11.16 19.28
C ARG A 374 -5.72 9.80 19.73
N ASN A 375 -6.22 9.01 18.77
CA ASN A 375 -6.65 7.64 19.03
C ASN A 375 -5.59 6.65 18.51
N ASN A 376 -4.76 6.14 19.42
CA ASN A 376 -3.71 5.15 19.14
C ASN A 376 -4.24 3.89 18.42
N VAL A 377 -5.52 3.53 18.59
CA VAL A 377 -6.12 2.40 17.86
C VAL A 377 -6.26 2.71 16.37
N SER A 378 -6.70 3.92 16.01
CA SER A 378 -6.77 4.30 14.59
C SER A 378 -5.39 4.35 13.95
N ASP A 379 -4.37 4.81 14.70
CA ASP A 379 -2.99 4.84 14.22
C ASP A 379 -2.43 3.44 14.01
N GLY A 380 -2.74 2.49 14.90
CA GLY A 380 -2.40 1.10 14.75
C GLY A 380 -3.09 0.41 13.56
N GLN A 381 -4.37 0.71 13.30
CA GLN A 381 -5.09 0.21 12.12
C GLN A 381 -4.48 0.71 10.81
N LYS A 382 -4.17 2.02 10.73
CA LYS A 382 -3.46 2.62 9.59
C LYS A 382 -2.14 1.92 9.34
N TRP A 383 -1.31 1.80 10.38
CA TRP A 383 0.01 1.18 10.27
C TRP A 383 -0.06 -0.29 9.83
N LEU A 384 -0.99 -1.08 10.38
CA LEU A 384 -1.20 -2.47 9.98
C LEU A 384 -1.60 -2.58 8.51
N ASN A 385 -2.48 -1.71 8.02
CA ASN A 385 -2.86 -1.66 6.61
C ASN A 385 -1.69 -1.29 5.69
N SER A 386 -0.87 -0.32 6.09
CA SER A 386 0.26 0.15 5.29
C SER A 386 1.39 -0.87 5.20
N ASN A 387 1.72 -1.53 6.31
CA ASN A 387 2.88 -2.42 6.41
C ASN A 387 2.54 -3.89 6.15
N TYR A 388 1.31 -4.30 6.43
CA TYR A 388 0.87 -5.70 6.34
C TYR A 388 -0.44 -5.86 5.56
N GLY A 389 -0.89 -4.83 4.84
CA GLY A 389 -2.15 -4.84 4.11
C GLY A 389 -2.35 -6.04 3.20
N ASP A 390 -1.30 -6.47 2.49
CA ASP A 390 -1.38 -7.65 1.60
C ASP A 390 -1.50 -8.96 2.39
N LYS A 391 -0.86 -9.05 3.56
CA LYS A 391 -0.99 -10.21 4.45
C LYS A 391 -2.37 -10.24 5.10
N ILE A 392 -2.86 -9.08 5.55
CA ILE A 392 -4.19 -8.93 6.13
C ILE A 392 -5.25 -9.24 5.08
N LEU A 393 -5.11 -8.75 3.85
CA LEU A 393 -6.01 -9.10 2.76
C LEU A 393 -5.98 -10.61 2.47
N LYS A 394 -4.78 -11.20 2.39
CA LYS A 394 -4.59 -12.64 2.15
C LYS A 394 -5.22 -13.52 3.25
N TYR A 395 -5.04 -13.19 4.52
CA TYR A 395 -5.43 -14.05 5.64
C TYR A 395 -6.79 -13.69 6.25
N CYS A 396 -7.16 -12.42 6.22
CA CYS A 396 -8.37 -11.88 6.84
C CYS A 396 -9.47 -11.52 5.81
N GLY A 397 -9.16 -11.54 4.51
CA GLY A 397 -10.10 -11.29 3.41
C GLY A 397 -10.41 -9.81 3.14
N ALA A 398 -9.96 -8.90 4.00
CA ALA A 398 -10.07 -7.46 3.81
C ALA A 398 -9.07 -6.73 4.71
N LYS A 399 -8.61 -5.55 4.28
CA LYS A 399 -7.85 -4.62 5.13
C LYS A 399 -8.72 -4.09 6.29
N LEU A 400 -8.10 -3.55 7.33
CA LEU A 400 -8.80 -2.99 8.48
C LEU A 400 -9.53 -1.70 8.10
N ARG A 401 -10.73 -1.51 8.65
CA ARG A 401 -11.34 -0.19 8.73
C ARG A 401 -10.56 0.63 9.75
N VAL A 402 -10.28 1.89 9.45
CA VAL A 402 -9.65 2.82 10.38
C VAL A 402 -10.75 3.58 11.12
N ASP A 403 -11.29 2.95 12.14
CA ASP A 403 -12.41 3.48 12.93
C ASP A 403 -12.01 3.81 14.37
N GLY A 404 -10.78 3.50 14.77
CA GLY A 404 -10.35 3.69 16.15
C GLY A 404 -10.94 2.67 17.12
N ASP A 405 -11.62 1.63 16.61
CA ASP A 405 -12.23 0.57 17.40
C ASP A 405 -11.42 -0.73 17.31
N TYR A 406 -11.04 -1.25 18.48
CA TYR A 406 -10.38 -2.54 18.57
C TYR A 406 -11.40 -3.68 18.65
N GLY A 407 -12.09 -3.91 17.53
CA GLY A 407 -13.03 -5.03 17.37
C GLY A 407 -12.37 -6.33 16.91
N ASP A 408 -13.19 -7.35 16.63
CA ASP A 408 -12.75 -8.69 16.21
C ASP A 408 -11.83 -8.67 14.97
N LYS A 409 -12.07 -7.74 14.04
CA LYS A 409 -11.24 -7.57 12.84
C LYS A 409 -9.85 -7.04 13.19
N SER A 410 -9.75 -5.98 14.00
CA SER A 410 -8.49 -5.39 14.47
C SER A 410 -7.66 -6.42 15.25
N ARG A 411 -8.32 -7.18 16.14
CA ARG A 411 -7.70 -8.29 16.87
C ARG A 411 -7.21 -9.39 15.94
N TRP A 412 -8.04 -9.82 14.98
CA TRP A 412 -7.66 -10.89 14.05
C TRP A 412 -6.51 -10.47 13.14
N ALA A 413 -6.51 -9.24 12.62
CA ALA A 413 -5.41 -8.74 11.80
C ALA A 413 -4.08 -8.70 12.59
N ALA A 414 -4.10 -8.17 13.81
CA ALA A 414 -2.92 -8.18 14.69
C ALA A 414 -2.42 -9.62 14.94
N LEU A 415 -3.33 -10.56 15.15
CA LEU A 415 -3.00 -11.98 15.34
C LEU A 415 -2.46 -12.64 14.06
N ALA A 416 -3.06 -12.35 12.91
CA ALA A 416 -2.63 -12.90 11.62
C ALA A 416 -1.21 -12.41 11.28
N VAL A 417 -0.94 -11.12 11.50
CA VAL A 417 0.41 -10.54 11.35
C VAL A 417 1.39 -11.18 12.33
N TRP A 418 1.00 -11.37 13.60
CA TRP A 418 1.83 -12.07 14.58
C TRP A 418 2.20 -13.49 14.11
N LYS A 419 1.22 -14.28 13.65
CA LYS A 419 1.44 -15.66 13.18
C LYS A 419 2.27 -15.72 11.89
N ASP A 420 2.02 -14.82 10.94
CA ASP A 420 2.82 -14.70 9.72
C ASP A 420 4.29 -14.39 10.04
N LEU A 421 4.54 -13.44 10.95
CA LEU A 421 5.89 -13.11 11.40
C LEU A 421 6.56 -14.27 12.12
N MET A 422 5.82 -14.98 12.97
CA MET A 422 6.35 -16.18 13.64
C MET A 422 6.77 -17.26 12.63
N ASN A 423 5.98 -17.44 11.57
CA ASN A 423 6.32 -18.38 10.50
C ASN A 423 7.53 -17.94 9.69
N ARG A 424 7.58 -16.68 9.25
CA ARG A 424 8.68 -16.17 8.43
C ARG A 424 9.99 -16.07 9.21
N ARG A 425 9.95 -15.64 10.47
CA ARG A 425 11.14 -15.43 11.30
C ARG A 425 11.65 -16.71 11.97
N TYR A 426 10.76 -17.62 12.35
CA TYR A 426 11.12 -18.75 13.20
C TYR A 426 10.63 -20.12 12.70
N GLY A 427 10.00 -20.18 11.51
CA GLY A 427 9.57 -21.44 10.90
C GLY A 427 8.47 -22.18 11.67
N THR A 428 7.65 -21.50 12.47
CA THR A 428 6.73 -22.11 13.46
C THR A 428 5.48 -22.79 12.88
N LYS A 429 5.25 -22.72 11.56
CA LYS A 429 4.13 -23.37 10.83
C LYS A 429 2.74 -23.15 11.46
N LEU A 430 2.48 -21.97 12.01
CA LEU A 430 1.17 -21.54 12.51
C LEU A 430 0.24 -21.22 11.32
N ASP A 431 -1.08 -21.26 11.53
CA ASP A 431 -2.07 -20.86 10.53
C ASP A 431 -2.57 -19.42 10.78
N PRO A 432 -2.17 -18.43 9.94
CA PRO A 432 -2.58 -17.03 10.10
C PRO A 432 -4.07 -16.78 9.79
N THR A 433 -4.75 -17.68 9.08
CA THR A 433 -6.19 -17.54 8.78
C THR A 433 -7.06 -17.81 10.01
N ASN A 434 -6.51 -18.50 11.02
CA ASN A 434 -7.24 -18.81 12.23
C ASN A 434 -7.32 -17.60 13.20
N LYS A 435 -8.52 -17.30 13.68
CA LYS A 435 -8.84 -16.13 14.53
C LYS A 435 -8.44 -16.27 16.01
N ASN A 436 -7.96 -17.44 16.43
CA ASN A 436 -7.71 -17.75 17.84
C ASN A 436 -6.22 -17.90 18.14
N PHE A 437 -5.81 -17.48 19.34
CA PHE A 437 -4.47 -17.68 19.87
C PHE A 437 -4.46 -18.97 20.70
N PHE A 438 -4.21 -20.09 20.02
CA PHE A 438 -4.21 -21.42 20.64
C PHE A 438 -2.92 -21.74 21.41
N GLU A 439 -2.92 -22.88 22.09
CA GLU A 439 -1.74 -23.39 22.80
C GLU A 439 -0.53 -23.59 21.88
N SER A 440 -0.74 -23.89 20.59
CA SER A 440 0.34 -23.92 19.59
C SER A 440 1.02 -22.56 19.41
N CYS A 441 0.27 -21.46 19.50
CA CYS A 441 0.81 -20.09 19.48
C CYS A 441 1.56 -19.81 20.79
N LYS A 442 0.96 -20.17 21.94
CA LYS A 442 1.57 -19.98 23.26
C LYS A 442 2.93 -20.67 23.39
N LYS A 443 3.04 -21.91 22.92
CA LYS A 443 4.29 -22.70 22.93
C LYS A 443 5.45 -22.03 22.23
N VAL A 444 5.20 -21.26 21.17
CA VAL A 444 6.24 -20.60 20.38
C VAL A 444 6.41 -19.12 20.74
N ALA A 445 5.51 -18.54 21.53
CA ALA A 445 5.48 -17.11 21.83
C ALA A 445 6.70 -16.59 22.60
N SER A 446 7.48 -17.45 23.25
CA SER A 446 8.77 -17.11 23.86
C SER A 446 9.84 -16.70 22.84
N LYS A 447 9.60 -16.88 21.53
CA LYS A 447 10.48 -16.37 20.47
C LYS A 447 10.16 -14.92 20.07
N ALA A 448 8.97 -14.40 20.39
CA ALA A 448 8.50 -13.06 20.01
C ALA A 448 8.41 -12.13 21.22
N THR A 449 9.46 -12.08 22.03
CA THR A 449 9.44 -11.41 23.33
C THR A 449 9.59 -9.90 23.17
N VAL A 450 8.87 -9.13 23.99
CA VAL A 450 9.00 -7.67 24.02
C VAL A 450 9.35 -7.22 25.44
N SER A 451 10.50 -6.57 25.60
CA SER A 451 10.96 -5.98 26.86
C SER A 451 11.68 -4.67 26.60
N HIS A 452 12.05 -3.94 27.66
CA HIS A 452 12.74 -2.66 27.53
C HIS A 452 13.90 -2.72 26.50
N GLY A 453 13.93 -1.77 25.57
CA GLY A 453 14.87 -1.69 24.44
C GLY A 453 14.49 -2.50 23.20
N THR A 454 13.50 -3.40 23.26
CA THR A 454 13.05 -4.18 22.10
C THR A 454 12.34 -3.29 21.09
N GLN A 455 12.69 -3.44 19.81
CA GLN A 455 12.12 -2.66 18.71
C GLN A 455 11.48 -3.57 17.63
N GLY A 456 10.54 -3.01 16.87
CA GLY A 456 9.97 -3.63 15.66
C GLY A 456 8.54 -4.15 15.83
N THR A 457 8.06 -4.95 14.87
CA THR A 457 6.63 -5.23 14.73
C THR A 457 5.99 -5.93 15.93
N PHE A 458 6.68 -6.85 16.61
CA PHE A 458 6.13 -7.46 17.82
C PHE A 458 5.90 -6.41 18.91
N THR A 459 6.81 -5.45 19.08
CA THR A 459 6.65 -4.30 19.99
C THR A 459 5.46 -3.43 19.59
N PHE A 460 5.33 -3.13 18.29
CA PHE A 460 4.20 -2.36 17.78
C PHE A 460 2.85 -3.04 18.04
N LEU A 461 2.77 -4.37 17.83
CA LEU A 461 1.56 -5.13 18.14
C LEU A 461 1.21 -5.05 19.64
N VAL A 462 2.20 -5.08 20.53
CA VAL A 462 1.95 -4.87 21.97
C VAL A 462 1.42 -3.46 22.25
N GLN A 463 2.03 -2.42 21.68
CA GLN A 463 1.55 -1.03 21.81
C GLN A 463 0.10 -0.89 21.33
N PHE A 464 -0.20 -1.42 20.14
CA PHE A 464 -1.52 -1.37 19.55
C PHE A 464 -2.59 -2.04 20.44
N ILE A 465 -2.32 -3.26 20.90
CA ILE A 465 -3.27 -4.02 21.72
C ILE A 465 -3.41 -3.40 23.11
N LEU A 466 -2.33 -2.89 23.72
CA LEU A 466 -2.40 -2.24 25.02
C LEU A 466 -3.07 -0.87 24.96
N ALA A 467 -2.88 -0.11 23.89
CA ALA A 467 -3.61 1.13 23.65
C ALA A 467 -5.11 0.87 23.54
N ALA A 468 -5.49 -0.13 22.76
CA ALA A 468 -6.88 -0.59 22.64
C ALA A 468 -7.50 -1.03 23.98
N LYS A 469 -6.68 -1.59 24.88
CA LYS A 469 -7.12 -2.03 26.22
C LYS A 469 -7.02 -0.91 27.27
N GLY A 470 -6.63 0.31 26.88
CA GLY A 470 -6.53 1.47 27.78
C GLY A 470 -5.34 1.45 28.73
N PHE A 471 -4.26 0.73 28.39
CA PHE A 471 -3.03 0.67 29.19
C PHE A 471 -1.87 1.48 28.62
N TYR A 472 -1.95 1.91 27.35
CA TYR A 472 -0.86 2.62 26.67
C TYR A 472 -1.37 3.85 25.94
N PHE A 473 -0.78 5.02 26.25
CA PHE A 473 -1.22 6.32 25.76
C PHE A 473 -0.10 7.12 25.08
N ASP A 474 1.13 6.59 25.08
CA ASP A 474 2.27 7.21 24.41
C ASP A 474 2.26 6.89 22.91
N ASN A 475 3.26 7.41 22.19
CA ASN A 475 3.37 7.26 20.74
C ASN A 475 3.57 5.80 20.32
N MET A 476 2.91 5.37 19.24
CA MET A 476 3.13 4.05 18.65
C MET A 476 4.37 4.01 17.74
N ASP A 477 5.54 4.00 18.37
CA ASP A 477 6.87 4.11 17.75
C ASP A 477 7.59 2.78 17.51
N ALA A 478 6.93 1.65 17.81
CA ALA A 478 7.50 0.31 17.77
C ALA A 478 8.73 0.10 18.69
N LEU A 479 8.93 0.96 19.71
CA LEU A 479 10.00 0.86 20.70
C LEU A 479 9.43 0.56 22.09
N CYS A 480 9.99 -0.44 22.76
CA CYS A 480 9.68 -0.73 24.15
C CYS A 480 10.54 0.16 25.05
N GLY A 481 10.14 1.42 25.20
CA GLY A 481 10.72 2.35 26.18
C GLY A 481 10.13 2.18 27.57
N ASP A 482 10.40 3.14 28.45
CA ASP A 482 9.87 3.16 29.83
C ASP A 482 8.34 3.15 29.85
N GLY A 483 7.70 3.93 28.96
CA GLY A 483 6.24 4.02 28.87
C GLY A 483 5.57 2.69 28.54
N LEU A 484 6.06 1.98 27.51
CA LEU A 484 5.52 0.67 27.14
C LEU A 484 5.85 -0.39 28.19
N THR A 485 7.05 -0.34 28.79
CA THR A 485 7.42 -1.24 29.88
C THR A 485 6.46 -1.08 31.07
N ALA A 486 6.11 0.14 31.44
CA ALA A 486 5.13 0.43 32.48
C ALA A 486 3.72 -0.05 32.11
N ALA A 487 3.30 0.12 30.85
CA ALA A 487 2.03 -0.37 30.34
C ALA A 487 1.93 -1.90 30.39
N ILE A 488 2.99 -2.62 30.00
CA ILE A 488 3.07 -4.09 30.10
C ILE A 488 2.93 -4.51 31.56
N LYS A 489 3.66 -3.89 32.50
CA LYS A 489 3.55 -4.18 33.94
C LYS A 489 2.13 -3.96 34.46
N SER A 490 1.50 -2.86 34.10
CA SER A 490 0.13 -2.55 34.49
C SER A 490 -0.87 -3.56 33.93
N TYR A 491 -0.70 -3.96 32.67
CA TYR A 491 -1.53 -4.99 32.04
C TYR A 491 -1.36 -6.35 32.72
N GLN A 492 -0.12 -6.77 32.98
CA GLN A 492 0.19 -8.01 33.68
C GLN A 492 -0.47 -8.07 35.06
N LYS A 493 -0.37 -6.99 35.85
CA LYS A 493 -1.07 -6.90 37.15
C LYS A 493 -2.58 -7.07 36.98
N SER A 494 -3.18 -6.43 35.98
CA SER A 494 -4.63 -6.53 35.72
C SER A 494 -5.08 -7.94 35.33
N LYS A 495 -4.15 -8.80 34.89
CA LYS A 495 -4.38 -10.18 34.46
C LYS A 495 -3.87 -11.22 35.46
N GLY A 496 -3.40 -10.81 36.65
CA GLY A 496 -2.86 -11.71 37.66
C GLY A 496 -1.55 -12.38 37.25
N LEU A 497 -0.81 -11.79 36.32
CA LEU A 497 0.52 -12.22 35.89
C LEU A 497 1.61 -11.53 36.72
N GLU A 498 2.81 -12.09 36.71
CA GLU A 498 3.99 -11.40 37.24
C GLU A 498 4.24 -10.10 36.46
N ALA A 499 4.37 -8.99 37.19
CA ALA A 499 4.47 -7.64 36.62
C ALA A 499 5.93 -7.24 36.34
N ASP A 500 6.60 -8.05 35.54
CA ASP A 500 8.03 -7.92 35.22
C ASP A 500 8.30 -6.92 34.07
N GLY A 501 7.28 -6.55 33.29
CA GLY A 501 7.42 -5.68 32.11
C GLY A 501 7.96 -6.41 30.88
N TYR A 502 7.94 -7.75 30.91
CA TYR A 502 8.37 -8.63 29.84
C TYR A 502 7.16 -9.32 29.20
N CYS A 503 6.90 -9.01 27.93
CA CYS A 503 5.86 -9.66 27.16
C CYS A 503 6.33 -11.04 26.65
N GLY A 504 6.26 -12.04 27.54
CA GLY A 504 6.50 -13.45 27.23
C GLY A 504 5.24 -14.22 26.83
N ALA A 505 5.33 -15.55 26.81
CA ALA A 505 4.25 -16.42 26.33
C ALA A 505 2.91 -16.22 27.07
N ASN A 506 2.93 -16.03 28.40
CA ASN A 506 1.73 -15.77 29.18
C ASN A 506 1.11 -14.39 28.89
N THR A 507 1.94 -13.37 28.71
CA THR A 507 1.47 -12.02 28.36
C THR A 507 0.86 -12.01 26.96
N TRP A 508 1.49 -12.65 25.96
CA TRP A 508 0.92 -12.79 24.62
C TRP A 508 -0.42 -13.53 24.61
N TYR A 509 -0.49 -14.62 25.38
CA TYR A 509 -1.74 -15.37 25.54
C TYR A 509 -2.84 -14.48 26.11
N ALA A 510 -2.53 -13.66 27.14
CA ALA A 510 -3.47 -12.73 27.73
C ALA A 510 -3.79 -11.52 26.85
N LEU A 511 -2.92 -11.10 25.93
CA LEU A 511 -3.21 -10.00 25.01
C LEU A 511 -4.27 -10.39 23.98
N PHE A 512 -4.21 -11.62 23.49
CA PHE A 512 -5.12 -12.13 22.46
C PHE A 512 -6.32 -12.91 23.01
N ASN A 513 -6.36 -13.30 24.27
CA ASN A 513 -7.52 -13.92 24.92
C ASN A 513 -7.99 -13.07 26.09
#